data_AF-A0A7S2ABM5-F1
#
_entry.id   AF-A0A7S2ABM5-F1
#
_cell.length_a   1.000
_cell.length_b   1.000
_cell.length_c   1.000
_cell.angle_alpha   90.00
_cell.angle_beta   90.00
_cell.angle_gamma   90.00
#
_symmetry.space_group_name_H-M   'P 1'
#
loop_
_entity.id
_entity.type
_entity.pdbx_description
1 polymer ?
#
loop_
_entity_poly.entity_id
_entity_poly.type
_entity_poly.pdbx_seq_one_letter_code
_entity_poly.pdbx_strand_id
1 'polypeptide(L)'
;EKETYLNKKETVESVPEAQLQLSLLDNYDSEFDQYKGSYVAQLKALGAEILAQEYKTEYSSWRWEDPEELAARENDIDAKFAALIPLASAKRDVLDEDLKREEEKEVNRLQFANLARDYERWTKHAAENASTHFGFTIHEVTAYKETLDAEEAGIAAELDTMDTECQKVFQEGLELGVRENNYTTHNLDSLAACRKQLEAALAE
;
A
#
# COMPACT_ATOMS: atom_id res chain seq x y z
N GLU A 1 25.11 -14.52 -0.19
CA GLU A 1 24.03 -14.26 0.79
C GLU A 1 23.38 -12.90 0.60
N LYS A 2 24.09 -11.77 0.79
CA LYS A 2 23.48 -10.42 0.61
C LYS A 2 22.98 -10.16 -0.81
N GLU A 3 23.75 -10.54 -1.84
CA GLU A 3 23.30 -10.46 -3.23
C GLU A 3 22.06 -11.32 -3.51
N THR A 4 21.97 -12.51 -2.91
CA THR A 4 20.80 -13.39 -3.02
C THR A 4 19.56 -12.76 -2.37
N TYR A 5 19.74 -12.13 -1.21
CA TYR A 5 18.66 -11.39 -0.54
C TYR A 5 18.17 -10.21 -1.37
N LEU A 6 19.08 -9.42 -1.96
CA LEU A 6 18.72 -8.26 -2.78
C LEU A 6 18.03 -8.64 -4.10
N ASN A 7 18.39 -9.78 -4.69
CA ASN A 7 17.75 -10.26 -5.92
C ASN A 7 16.42 -11.00 -5.70
N LYS A 8 16.09 -11.37 -4.46
CA LYS A 8 14.83 -12.06 -4.16
C LYS A 8 13.68 -11.04 -4.12
N LYS A 9 12.69 -11.24 -4.98
CA LYS A 9 11.40 -10.55 -4.87
C LYS A 9 10.60 -11.17 -3.73
N GLU A 10 10.16 -10.34 -2.79
CA GLU A 10 9.30 -10.78 -1.69
C GLU A 10 7.83 -10.71 -2.12
N THR A 11 7.01 -11.61 -1.57
CA THR A 11 5.55 -11.52 -1.72
C THR A 11 5.03 -10.60 -0.63
N VAL A 12 4.33 -9.54 -1.01
CA VAL A 12 3.74 -8.55 -0.12
C VAL A 12 2.24 -8.51 -0.37
N GLU A 13 1.45 -8.90 0.64
CA GLU A 13 -0.02 -8.98 0.54
C GLU A 13 -0.73 -8.00 1.48
N SER A 14 0.04 -7.23 2.25
CA SER A 14 -0.49 -6.22 3.17
C SER A 14 0.48 -5.07 3.44
N VAL A 15 -0.06 -3.93 3.87
CA VAL A 15 0.73 -2.75 4.26
C VAL A 15 1.76 -3.07 5.37
N PRO A 16 1.41 -3.80 6.45
CA PRO A 16 2.39 -4.13 7.49
C PRO A 16 3.53 -5.02 6.98
N GLU A 17 3.26 -5.93 6.05
CA GLU A 17 4.30 -6.77 5.43
C GLU A 17 5.24 -5.92 4.55
N ALA A 18 4.70 -4.98 3.77
CA ALA A 18 5.49 -4.06 2.97
C ALA A 18 6.44 -3.23 3.85
N GLN A 19 5.90 -2.65 4.92
CA GLN A 19 6.66 -1.88 5.91
C GLN A 19 7.72 -2.72 6.61
N LEU A 20 7.41 -3.97 6.95
CA LEU A 20 8.38 -4.91 7.50
C LEU A 20 9.54 -5.14 6.52
N GLN A 21 9.26 -5.41 5.24
CA GLN A 21 10.32 -5.62 4.26
C GLN A 21 11.18 -4.38 4.03
N LEU A 22 10.58 -3.19 3.99
CA LEU A 22 11.32 -1.92 3.93
C LEU A 22 12.22 -1.74 5.16
N SER A 23 11.71 -2.02 6.36
CA SER A 23 12.52 -1.94 7.59
C SER A 23 13.71 -2.91 7.60
N LEU A 24 13.54 -4.10 7.00
CA LEU A 24 14.64 -5.06 6.84
C LEU A 24 15.67 -4.56 5.83
N LEU A 25 15.24 -3.88 4.76
CA LEU A 25 16.15 -3.26 3.79
C LEU A 25 16.89 -2.08 4.39
N ASP A 26 16.24 -1.26 5.23
CA ASP A 26 16.88 -0.15 5.93
C ASP A 26 17.94 -0.65 6.94
N ASN A 27 17.65 -1.76 7.64
CA ASN A 27 18.64 -2.43 8.48
C ASN A 27 19.82 -2.95 7.65
N TYR A 28 19.55 -3.52 6.47
CA TYR A 28 20.61 -3.94 5.54
C TYR A 28 21.49 -2.75 5.10
N ASP A 29 20.91 -1.60 4.77
CA ASP A 29 21.65 -0.43 4.35
C ASP A 29 22.51 0.14 5.50
N SER A 30 21.97 0.17 6.71
CA SER A 30 22.72 0.54 7.92
C SER A 30 23.90 -0.40 8.16
N GLU A 31 23.69 -1.72 8.05
CA GLU A 31 24.78 -2.70 8.10
C GLU A 31 25.80 -2.44 6.98
N PHE A 32 25.36 -2.25 5.74
CA PHE A 32 26.22 -2.01 4.58
C PHE A 32 27.14 -0.81 4.83
N ASP A 33 26.57 0.31 5.29
CA ASP A 33 27.31 1.53 5.60
C ASP A 33 28.27 1.33 6.78
N GLN A 34 27.84 0.63 7.83
CA GLN A 34 28.71 0.30 8.95
C GLN A 34 29.90 -0.55 8.49
N TYR A 35 29.66 -1.61 7.70
CA TYR A 35 30.72 -2.50 7.24
C TYR A 35 31.72 -1.78 6.33
N LYS A 36 31.21 -0.98 5.41
CA LYS A 36 32.04 -0.19 4.49
C LYS A 36 32.83 0.90 5.22
N GLY A 37 32.19 1.63 6.14
CA GLY A 37 32.77 2.74 6.87
C GLY A 37 33.73 2.34 7.99
N SER A 38 33.62 1.13 8.54
CA SER A 38 34.48 0.63 9.62
C SER A 38 35.47 -0.42 9.14
N TYR A 39 35.01 -1.64 8.87
CA TYR A 39 35.88 -2.78 8.58
C TYR A 39 36.64 -2.61 7.27
N VAL A 40 35.98 -2.23 6.17
CA VAL A 40 36.65 -2.04 4.88
C VAL A 40 37.63 -0.86 4.96
N ALA A 41 37.24 0.23 5.60
CA ALA A 41 38.12 1.37 5.82
C ALA A 41 39.38 1.00 6.63
N GLN A 42 39.23 0.23 7.72
CA GLN A 42 40.36 -0.24 8.53
C GLN A 42 41.29 -1.17 7.75
N LEU A 43 40.74 -2.08 6.94
CA LEU A 43 41.54 -2.97 6.09
C LEU A 43 42.36 -2.20 5.07
N LYS A 44 41.77 -1.19 4.42
CA LYS A 44 42.48 -0.33 3.46
C LYS A 44 43.53 0.55 4.14
N ALA A 45 43.26 1.03 5.36
CA ALA A 45 44.25 1.76 6.14
C ALA A 45 45.47 0.87 6.47
N LEU A 46 45.23 -0.37 6.89
CA LEU A 46 46.30 -1.35 7.12
C LEU A 46 47.05 -1.69 5.82
N GLY A 47 46.35 -1.83 4.70
CA GLY A 47 46.97 -2.04 3.39
C GLY A 47 47.92 -0.91 3.02
N ALA A 48 47.48 0.34 3.22
CA ALA A 48 48.32 1.51 3.02
C ALA A 48 49.54 1.54 3.95
N GLU A 49 49.38 1.16 5.23
CA GLU A 49 50.50 1.05 6.18
C GLU A 49 51.54 0.01 5.72
N ILE A 50 51.11 -1.16 5.26
CA ILE A 50 52.00 -2.22 4.74
C ILE A 50 52.78 -1.72 3.53
N LEU A 51 52.11 -1.06 2.58
CA LEU A 51 52.76 -0.51 1.39
C LEU A 51 53.75 0.62 1.70
N ALA A 52 53.50 1.37 2.78
CA ALA A 52 54.38 2.43 3.25
C ALA A 52 55.61 1.91 4.01
N GLN A 53 55.62 0.65 4.46
CA GLN A 53 56.79 0.07 5.12
C GLN A 53 57.90 -0.23 4.11
N GLU A 54 58.91 0.63 4.11
CA GLU A 54 60.18 0.43 3.42
C GLU A 54 61.31 0.41 4.46
N TYR A 55 62.14 -0.63 4.42
CA TYR A 55 63.41 -0.67 5.13
C TYR A 55 64.52 -0.39 4.15
N LYS A 56 65.42 0.54 4.46
CA LYS A 56 66.56 0.87 3.60
C LYS A 56 67.79 1.22 4.43
N THR A 57 68.86 0.48 4.22
CA THR A 57 70.20 0.73 4.77
C THR A 57 71.22 0.78 3.65
N GLU A 58 72.49 1.02 3.99
CA GLU A 58 73.61 0.97 3.04
C GLU A 58 73.81 -0.43 2.42
N TYR A 59 73.38 -1.50 3.11
CA TYR A 59 73.68 -2.89 2.74
C TYR A 59 72.46 -3.69 2.28
N SER A 60 71.25 -3.24 2.59
CA SER A 60 70.01 -3.91 2.18
C SER A 60 68.81 -2.98 2.15
N SER A 61 67.85 -3.33 1.30
CA SER A 61 66.52 -2.73 1.28
C SER A 61 65.46 -3.82 1.26
N TRP A 62 64.36 -3.59 1.95
CA TRP A 62 63.16 -4.42 1.92
C TRP A 62 61.93 -3.56 1.70
N ARG A 63 61.00 -4.10 0.91
CA ARG A 63 59.67 -3.56 0.67
C ARG A 63 58.71 -4.75 0.58
N TRP A 64 57.42 -4.49 0.74
CA TRP A 64 56.40 -5.49 0.48
C TRP A 64 56.56 -6.11 -0.92
N GLU A 65 56.46 -7.43 -0.99
CA GLU A 65 56.83 -8.20 -2.18
C GLU A 65 55.85 -7.97 -3.34
N ASP A 66 54.53 -7.92 -3.04
CA ASP A 66 53.47 -7.86 -4.05
C ASP A 66 52.46 -6.72 -3.82
N PRO A 67 52.83 -5.45 -4.11
CA PRO A 67 51.92 -4.31 -4.00
C PRO A 67 50.68 -4.40 -4.91
N GLU A 68 50.86 -4.96 -6.10
CA GLU A 68 49.79 -5.08 -7.09
C GLU A 68 48.69 -6.05 -6.65
N GLU A 69 49.06 -7.15 -5.98
CA GLU A 69 48.09 -8.11 -5.46
C GLU A 69 47.22 -7.48 -4.37
N LEU A 70 47.83 -6.70 -3.47
CA LEU A 70 47.10 -5.99 -2.42
C LEU A 70 46.11 -4.98 -3.00
N ALA A 71 46.56 -4.16 -3.96
CA ALA A 71 45.70 -3.21 -4.65
C ALA A 71 44.56 -3.90 -5.41
N ALA A 72 44.82 -5.05 -6.05
CA ALA A 72 43.80 -5.83 -6.72
C ALA A 72 42.72 -6.34 -5.76
N ARG A 73 43.11 -6.79 -4.56
CA ARG A 73 42.17 -7.24 -3.51
C ARG A 73 41.31 -6.09 -3.00
N GLU A 74 41.89 -4.92 -2.75
CA GLU A 74 41.12 -3.73 -2.33
C GLU A 74 40.11 -3.31 -3.39
N ASN A 75 40.52 -3.31 -4.68
CA ASN A 75 39.64 -3.00 -5.79
C ASN A 75 38.52 -4.03 -5.97
N ASP A 76 38.78 -5.32 -5.75
CA ASP A 76 37.74 -6.36 -5.78
C ASP A 76 36.69 -6.16 -4.68
N ILE A 77 37.11 -5.76 -3.47
CA ILE A 77 36.19 -5.41 -2.39
C ILE A 77 35.34 -4.20 -2.79
N ASP A 78 35.97 -3.12 -3.27
CA ASP A 78 35.25 -1.91 -3.70
C ASP A 78 34.25 -2.22 -4.83
N ALA A 79 34.63 -3.06 -5.80
CA ALA A 79 33.76 -3.49 -6.89
C ALA A 79 32.55 -4.29 -6.38
N LYS A 80 32.74 -5.22 -5.43
CA LYS A 80 31.65 -5.99 -4.83
C LYS A 80 30.66 -5.11 -4.07
N PHE A 81 31.14 -4.16 -3.28
CA PHE A 81 30.27 -3.20 -2.60
C PHE A 81 29.55 -2.29 -3.60
N ALA A 82 30.22 -1.83 -4.65
CA ALA A 82 29.62 -1.02 -5.70
C ALA A 82 28.50 -1.77 -6.46
N ALA A 83 28.66 -3.08 -6.67
CA ALA A 83 27.65 -3.91 -7.34
C ALA A 83 26.36 -4.09 -6.51
N LEU A 84 26.43 -4.01 -5.17
CA LEU A 84 25.27 -4.17 -4.31
C LEU A 84 24.36 -2.93 -4.26
N ILE A 85 24.91 -1.74 -4.50
CA ILE A 85 24.17 -0.46 -4.47
C ILE A 85 22.97 -0.45 -5.44
N PRO A 86 23.14 -0.74 -6.75
CA PRO A 86 22.01 -0.75 -7.68
C PRO A 86 20.99 -1.85 -7.37
N LEU A 87 21.41 -2.97 -6.79
CA LEU A 87 20.50 -4.04 -6.37
C LEU A 87 19.63 -3.63 -5.18
N ALA A 88 20.22 -2.94 -4.20
CA ALA A 88 19.48 -2.40 -3.05
C ALA A 88 18.49 -1.33 -3.49
N SER A 89 18.89 -0.42 -4.39
CA SER A 89 18.01 0.59 -4.97
C SER A 89 16.84 -0.05 -5.71
N ALA A 90 17.10 -1.00 -6.62
CA ALA A 90 16.04 -1.67 -7.38
C ALA A 90 15.06 -2.43 -6.46
N LYS A 91 15.56 -3.06 -5.40
CA LYS A 91 14.70 -3.71 -4.41
C LYS A 91 13.83 -2.71 -3.65
N ARG A 92 14.39 -1.55 -3.27
CA ARG A 92 13.62 -0.47 -2.62
C ARG A 92 12.49 0.03 -3.52
N ASP A 93 12.79 0.30 -4.78
CA ASP A 93 11.79 0.79 -5.74
C ASP A 93 10.60 -0.19 -5.87
N VAL A 94 10.88 -1.50 -5.95
CA VAL A 94 9.83 -2.53 -6.00
C VAL A 94 9.02 -2.59 -4.70
N LEU A 95 9.67 -2.50 -3.54
CA LEU A 95 8.97 -2.52 -2.25
C LEU A 95 8.11 -1.27 -2.03
N ASP A 96 8.56 -0.11 -2.49
CA ASP A 96 7.79 1.14 -2.43
C ASP A 96 6.57 1.11 -3.38
N GLU A 97 6.71 0.51 -4.57
CA GLU A 97 5.58 0.27 -5.48
C GLU A 97 4.57 -0.71 -4.87
N ASP A 98 5.06 -1.80 -4.27
CA ASP A 98 4.20 -2.77 -3.58
C ASP A 98 3.48 -2.13 -2.37
N LEU A 99 4.17 -1.30 -1.59
CA LEU A 99 3.56 -0.53 -0.48
C LEU A 99 2.43 0.36 -0.99
N LYS A 100 2.67 1.17 -2.02
CA LYS A 100 1.64 2.06 -2.60
C LYS A 100 0.42 1.28 -3.06
N ARG A 101 0.62 0.14 -3.74
CA ARG A 101 -0.48 -0.72 -4.19
C ARG A 101 -1.30 -1.23 -3.00
N GLU A 102 -0.66 -1.66 -1.91
CA GLU A 102 -1.38 -2.14 -0.73
C GLU A 102 -2.07 -1.01 0.03
N GLU A 103 -1.50 0.20 0.07
CA GLU A 103 -2.15 1.40 0.62
C GLU A 103 -3.39 1.79 -0.19
N GLU A 104 -3.33 1.77 -1.52
CA GLU A 104 -4.48 2.05 -2.40
C GLU A 104 -5.61 1.04 -2.19
N LYS A 105 -5.28 -0.25 -2.08
CA LYS A 105 -6.26 -1.30 -1.74
C LYS A 105 -6.92 -1.02 -0.38
N GLU A 106 -6.15 -0.60 0.60
CA GLU A 106 -6.65 -0.33 1.95
C GLU A 106 -7.57 0.89 1.98
N VAL A 107 -7.20 1.96 1.28
CA VAL A 107 -8.05 3.14 1.10
C VAL A 107 -9.36 2.77 0.42
N ASN A 108 -9.31 1.97 -0.66
CA ASN A 108 -10.51 1.51 -1.36
C ASN A 108 -11.42 0.68 -0.44
N ARG A 109 -10.86 -0.24 0.36
CA ARG A 109 -11.62 -1.03 1.36
C ARG A 109 -12.36 -0.12 2.34
N LEU A 110 -11.70 0.90 2.87
CA LEU A 110 -12.30 1.86 3.80
C LEU A 110 -13.37 2.72 3.13
N GLN A 111 -13.11 3.22 1.92
CA GLN A 111 -14.08 4.01 1.15
C GLN A 111 -15.35 3.21 0.90
N PHE A 112 -15.23 1.99 0.39
CA PHE A 112 -16.37 1.11 0.17
C PHE A 112 -17.14 0.82 1.47
N ALA A 113 -16.42 0.53 2.57
CA ALA A 113 -17.06 0.26 3.86
C ALA A 113 -17.86 1.46 4.40
N ASN A 114 -17.35 2.68 4.23
CA ASN A 114 -18.06 3.89 4.64
C ASN A 114 -19.30 4.13 3.75
N LEU A 115 -19.14 4.07 2.43
CA LEU A 115 -20.25 4.23 1.48
C LEU A 115 -21.36 3.20 1.73
N ALA A 116 -21.00 1.93 1.96
CA ALA A 116 -21.97 0.88 2.24
C ALA A 116 -22.73 1.11 3.56
N ARG A 117 -22.06 1.61 4.60
CA ARG A 117 -22.70 1.96 5.88
C ARG A 117 -23.63 3.16 5.75
N ASP A 118 -23.19 4.18 5.02
CA ASP A 118 -24.01 5.36 4.76
C ASP A 118 -25.24 4.99 3.92
N TYR A 119 -25.07 4.11 2.92
CA TYR A 119 -26.16 3.55 2.13
C TYR A 119 -27.18 2.80 2.99
N GLU A 120 -26.73 1.87 3.86
CA GLU A 120 -27.62 1.13 4.76
C GLU A 120 -28.37 2.08 5.71
N ARG A 121 -27.67 3.04 6.32
CA ARG A 121 -28.27 4.01 7.24
C ARG A 121 -29.29 4.90 6.52
N TRP A 122 -28.95 5.40 5.34
CA TRP A 122 -29.81 6.26 4.56
C TRP A 122 -31.07 5.51 4.10
N THR A 123 -30.93 4.29 3.56
CA THR A 123 -32.07 3.47 3.11
C THR A 123 -33.03 3.15 4.25
N LYS A 124 -32.51 2.82 5.45
CA LYS A 124 -33.35 2.63 6.64
C LYS A 124 -34.08 3.90 7.06
N HIS A 125 -33.38 5.03 7.10
CA HIS A 125 -33.98 6.31 7.44
C HIS A 125 -35.04 6.74 6.41
N ALA A 126 -34.81 6.50 5.12
CA ALA A 126 -35.79 6.78 4.07
C ALA A 126 -37.03 5.88 4.22
N ALA A 127 -36.84 4.59 4.53
CA ALA A 127 -37.94 3.66 4.77
C ALA A 127 -38.77 4.04 6.01
N GLU A 128 -38.14 4.48 7.10
CA GLU A 128 -38.84 4.93 8.32
C GLU A 128 -39.64 6.22 8.11
N ASN A 129 -39.19 7.10 7.20
CA ASN A 129 -39.85 8.37 6.90
C ASN A 129 -40.85 8.28 5.73
N ALA A 130 -41.01 7.11 5.10
CA ALA A 130 -42.10 6.88 4.16
C ALA A 130 -43.43 7.19 4.86
N SER A 131 -44.12 8.23 4.37
CA SER A 131 -45.13 8.97 5.13
C SER A 131 -46.29 8.10 5.63
N THR A 132 -46.65 8.30 6.91
CA THR A 132 -47.88 7.80 7.54
C THR A 132 -49.00 8.86 7.60
N HIS A 133 -48.86 10.01 6.91
CA HIS A 133 -49.82 11.11 7.02
C HIS A 133 -50.86 11.10 5.90
N PHE A 134 -52.07 10.61 6.19
CA PHE A 134 -53.22 10.72 5.29
C PHE A 134 -54.05 11.96 5.62
N GLY A 135 -54.34 12.79 4.62
CA GLY A 135 -55.29 13.90 4.74
C GLY A 135 -56.71 13.41 5.08
N PHE A 136 -57.49 14.25 5.77
CA PHE A 136 -58.83 13.88 6.22
C PHE A 136 -59.90 14.10 5.14
N THR A 137 -59.55 14.82 4.06
CA THR A 137 -60.44 15.10 2.93
C THR A 137 -59.88 14.61 1.60
N ILE A 138 -60.76 14.33 0.64
CA ILE A 138 -60.36 13.83 -0.68
C ILE A 138 -59.46 14.83 -1.44
N HIS A 139 -59.68 16.13 -1.22
CA HIS A 139 -58.88 17.20 -1.82
C HIS A 139 -57.47 17.28 -1.22
N GLU A 140 -57.35 17.11 0.11
CA GLU A 140 -56.06 17.01 0.79
C GLU A 140 -55.29 15.77 0.33
N VAL A 141 -55.96 14.62 0.18
CA VAL A 141 -55.33 13.38 -0.30
C VAL A 141 -54.83 13.51 -1.75
N THR A 142 -55.59 14.14 -2.65
CA THR A 142 -55.14 14.34 -4.04
C THR A 142 -53.99 15.31 -4.16
N ALA A 143 -53.97 16.39 -3.37
CA ALA A 143 -52.86 17.35 -3.36
C ALA A 143 -51.60 16.74 -2.73
N TYR A 144 -51.77 15.91 -1.71
CA TYR A 144 -50.68 15.22 -1.03
C TYR A 144 -50.06 14.09 -1.87
N LYS A 145 -50.84 13.51 -2.80
CA LYS A 145 -50.32 12.53 -3.75
C LYS A 145 -49.23 13.11 -4.65
N GLU A 146 -49.43 14.31 -5.19
CA GLU A 146 -48.44 14.95 -6.07
C GLU A 146 -47.13 15.26 -5.33
N THR A 147 -47.20 15.60 -4.03
CA THR A 147 -46.01 15.80 -3.19
C THR A 147 -45.30 14.48 -2.88
N LEU A 148 -46.07 13.40 -2.64
CA LEU A 148 -45.53 12.08 -2.33
C LEU A 148 -44.85 11.45 -3.56
N ASP A 149 -45.47 11.54 -4.74
CA ASP A 149 -44.88 11.09 -6.01
C ASP A 149 -43.55 11.84 -6.31
N ALA A 150 -43.45 13.12 -5.94
CA ALA A 150 -42.23 13.91 -6.11
C ALA A 150 -41.13 13.55 -5.09
N GLU A 151 -41.49 13.25 -3.84
CA GLU A 151 -40.58 12.77 -2.80
C GLU A 151 -40.04 11.37 -3.13
N GLU A 152 -40.89 10.44 -3.57
CA GLU A 152 -40.48 9.12 -4.04
C GLU A 152 -39.49 9.19 -5.21
N ALA A 153 -39.76 10.06 -6.19
CA ALA A 153 -38.85 10.28 -7.31
C ALA A 153 -37.49 10.85 -6.87
N GLY A 154 -37.48 11.73 -5.86
CA GLY A 154 -36.26 12.26 -5.24
C GLY A 154 -35.45 11.16 -4.54
N ILE A 155 -36.12 10.33 -3.73
CA ILE A 155 -35.52 9.19 -3.04
C ILE A 155 -34.93 8.20 -4.05
N ALA A 156 -35.65 7.87 -5.13
CA ALA A 156 -35.15 6.98 -6.17
C ALA A 156 -33.88 7.52 -6.86
N ALA A 157 -33.85 8.83 -7.17
CA ALA A 157 -32.69 9.45 -7.81
C ALA A 157 -31.44 9.49 -6.89
N GLU A 158 -31.63 9.76 -5.60
CA GLU A 158 -30.55 9.72 -4.61
C GLU A 158 -30.03 8.29 -4.42
N LEU A 159 -30.93 7.30 -4.36
CA LEU A 159 -30.58 5.88 -4.28
C LEU A 159 -29.78 5.39 -5.49
N ASP A 160 -30.15 5.79 -6.71
CA ASP A 160 -29.39 5.45 -7.93
C ASP A 160 -27.99 6.07 -7.92
N THR A 161 -27.85 7.28 -7.37
CA THR A 161 -26.55 7.96 -7.24
C THR A 161 -25.65 7.19 -6.27
N MET A 162 -26.15 6.87 -5.07
CA MET A 162 -25.38 6.14 -4.07
C MET A 162 -25.02 4.71 -4.53
N ASP A 163 -25.92 4.03 -5.26
CA ASP A 163 -25.65 2.70 -5.82
C ASP A 163 -24.54 2.76 -6.87
N THR A 164 -24.59 3.75 -7.77
CA THR A 164 -23.54 3.96 -8.79
C THR A 164 -22.18 4.21 -8.15
N GLU A 165 -22.12 5.03 -7.09
CA GLU A 165 -20.87 5.30 -6.36
C GLU A 165 -20.34 4.05 -5.65
N CYS A 166 -21.20 3.29 -4.96
CA CYS A 166 -20.81 2.04 -4.31
C CYS A 166 -20.29 1.01 -5.31
N GLN A 167 -20.98 0.85 -6.45
CA GLN A 167 -20.58 -0.06 -7.52
C GLN A 167 -19.23 0.35 -8.12
N LYS A 168 -19.04 1.64 -8.39
CA LYS A 168 -17.78 2.16 -8.92
C LYS A 168 -16.60 1.82 -8.01
N VAL A 169 -16.69 2.17 -6.71
CA VAL A 169 -15.61 1.93 -5.75
C VAL A 169 -15.34 0.43 -5.58
N PHE A 170 -16.39 -0.40 -5.59
CA PHE A 170 -16.24 -1.86 -5.53
C PHE A 170 -15.51 -2.42 -6.76
N GLN A 171 -15.82 -1.93 -7.96
CA GLN A 171 -15.13 -2.35 -9.19
C GLN A 171 -13.68 -1.89 -9.22
N GLU A 172 -13.40 -0.64 -8.82
CA GLU A 172 -12.01 -0.15 -8.66
C GLU A 172 -11.22 -1.04 -7.68
N GLY A 173 -11.85 -1.49 -6.60
CA GLY A 173 -11.25 -2.43 -5.66
C GLY A 173 -10.94 -3.79 -6.29
N LEU A 174 -11.85 -4.33 -7.11
CA LEU A 174 -11.62 -5.59 -7.83
C LEU A 174 -10.47 -5.49 -8.84
N GLU A 175 -10.36 -4.37 -9.56
CA GLU A 175 -9.26 -4.09 -10.48
C GLU A 175 -7.91 -3.99 -9.76
N LEU A 176 -7.89 -3.40 -8.56
CA LEU A 176 -6.73 -3.39 -7.68
C LEU A 176 -6.41 -4.77 -7.06
N GLY A 177 -7.31 -5.74 -7.18
CA GLY A 177 -7.15 -7.09 -6.65
C GLY A 177 -7.64 -7.29 -5.22
N VAL A 178 -8.47 -6.38 -4.70
CA VAL A 178 -9.15 -6.54 -3.40
C VAL A 178 -10.16 -7.70 -3.51
N ARG A 179 -9.97 -8.73 -2.69
CA ARG A 179 -10.88 -9.89 -2.62
C ARG A 179 -11.77 -9.87 -1.38
N GLU A 180 -11.25 -9.30 -0.30
CA GLU A 180 -11.86 -9.30 1.02
C GLU A 180 -11.75 -7.92 1.63
N ASN A 181 -12.76 -7.57 2.43
CA ASN A 181 -12.84 -6.29 3.14
C ASN A 181 -13.14 -6.55 4.62
N ASN A 182 -12.18 -6.24 5.49
CA ASN A 182 -12.30 -6.47 6.92
C ASN A 182 -13.16 -5.41 7.64
N TYR A 183 -13.51 -4.30 6.96
CA TYR A 183 -14.21 -3.17 7.56
C TYR A 183 -15.73 -3.23 7.42
N THR A 184 -16.24 -4.13 6.58
CA THR A 184 -17.66 -4.26 6.30
C THR A 184 -18.03 -5.68 5.94
N THR A 185 -19.22 -6.10 6.37
CA THR A 185 -19.87 -7.34 5.91
C THR A 185 -20.73 -7.10 4.68
N HIS A 186 -20.83 -5.85 4.21
CA HIS A 186 -21.62 -5.51 3.04
C HIS A 186 -20.90 -5.90 1.74
N ASN A 187 -21.69 -6.38 0.78
CA ASN A 187 -21.28 -6.65 -0.59
C ASN A 187 -22.40 -6.10 -1.52
N LEU A 188 -22.22 -6.20 -2.83
CA LEU A 188 -23.24 -5.70 -3.76
C LEU A 188 -24.61 -6.37 -3.56
N ASP A 189 -24.65 -7.65 -3.18
CA ASP A 189 -25.90 -8.37 -2.92
C ASP A 189 -26.64 -7.82 -1.68
N SER A 190 -25.90 -7.46 -0.62
CA SER A 190 -26.51 -6.90 0.58
C SER A 190 -27.00 -5.47 0.36
N LEU A 191 -26.33 -4.66 -0.46
CA LEU A 191 -26.82 -3.34 -0.88
C LEU A 191 -28.09 -3.45 -1.74
N ALA A 192 -28.14 -4.44 -2.65
CA ALA A 192 -29.34 -4.74 -3.41
C ALA A 192 -30.51 -5.20 -2.52
N ALA A 193 -30.23 -5.92 -1.43
CA ALA A 193 -31.25 -6.27 -0.45
C ALA A 193 -31.78 -5.04 0.31
N CYS A 194 -30.92 -4.09 0.69
CA CYS A 194 -31.32 -2.82 1.29
C CYS A 194 -32.21 -1.99 0.34
N ARG A 195 -31.87 -1.93 -0.96
CA ARG A 195 -32.74 -1.28 -1.97
C ARG A 195 -34.13 -1.91 -1.99
N LYS A 196 -34.22 -3.25 -2.05
CA LYS A 196 -35.51 -3.95 -2.09
C LYS A 196 -36.35 -3.69 -0.83
N GLN A 197 -35.72 -3.54 0.34
CA GLN A 197 -36.43 -3.21 1.58
C GLN A 197 -37.03 -1.80 1.53
N LEU A 198 -36.29 -0.83 1.00
CA LEU A 198 -36.79 0.53 0.81
C LEU A 198 -37.93 0.58 -0.21
N GLU A 199 -37.79 -0.07 -1.36
CA GLU A 199 -38.84 -0.16 -2.38
C GLU A 199 -40.12 -0.80 -1.81
N ALA A 200 -39.98 -1.84 -0.97
CA ALA A 200 -41.12 -2.45 -0.29
C ALA A 200 -41.79 -1.49 0.71
N ALA A 201 -41.01 -0.72 1.47
CA ALA A 201 -41.53 0.25 2.44
C ALA A 201 -42.23 1.44 1.78
N LEU A 202 -41.80 1.85 0.59
CA LEU A 202 -42.46 2.90 -0.19
C LEU A 202 -43.76 2.39 -0.86
N ALA A 203 -43.87 1.08 -1.09
CA ALA A 203 -45.05 0.47 -1.68
C ALA A 203 -46.16 0.11 -0.68
N GLU A 204 -45.88 0.17 0.63
CA GLU A 204 -46.86 -0.06 1.72
C GLU A 204 -47.67 1.21 2.04
#